data_AF-W4QSI3-F1
#
_entry.id   AF-W4QSI3-F1
#
_cell.length_a   1.000
_cell.length_b   1.000
_cell.length_c   1.000
_cell.angle_alpha   90.00
_cell.angle_beta   90.00
_cell.angle_gamma   90.00
#
_symmetry.space_group_name_H-M   'P 1'
#
loop_
_entity.id
_entity.type
_entity.pdbx_description
1 polymer ?
#
loop_
_entity_poly.entity_id
_entity_poly.type
_entity_poly.pdbx_seq_one_letter_code
_entity_poly.pdbx_strand_id
1 'polypeptide(L)'
;MILIKRLFNFLLVVIFLVGCQAESTPETEQELEQDNIKVEQESDVDTFARLIDTYQPFTDYDMYHDGTGLGEGMNFLAKTDQIILAEGHQGQALAFYRILKIDSEAEAVFITHEFQEGTVTFDSIRLAIEEEDRDPLLVLEEYQYEEQNKEQLFFSATEEVEETILMSGEDVAVLPVYVDETVYYFSEGKGLVRILYQSESVIDLFGEEQMAEANPHL
;
A
#
# COMPACT_ATOMS: atom_id res chain seq x y z
N MET A 1 -18.54 35.39 28.64
CA MET A 1 -17.32 35.12 29.43
C MET A 1 -17.73 34.95 30.89
N ILE A 2 -17.81 33.71 31.39
CA ILE A 2 -17.67 33.32 32.81
C ILE A 2 -17.51 31.79 32.80
N LEU A 3 -16.35 31.37 33.29
CA LEU A 3 -15.82 30.00 33.36
C LEU A 3 -16.68 29.10 34.27
N ILE A 4 -16.95 27.89 33.79
CA ILE A 4 -17.46 26.77 34.58
C ILE A 4 -16.34 26.24 35.47
N LYS A 5 -16.62 26.24 36.78
CA LYS A 5 -15.72 25.83 37.87
C LYS A 5 -15.46 24.33 37.84
N ARG A 6 -14.18 23.97 37.78
CA ARG A 6 -13.64 22.69 38.26
C ARG A 6 -13.82 22.57 39.77
N LEU A 7 -14.21 21.39 40.26
CA LEU A 7 -13.66 20.69 41.43
C LEU A 7 -14.65 19.62 41.90
N PHE A 8 -14.30 18.35 41.79
CA PHE A 8 -14.75 17.27 42.68
C PHE A 8 -13.64 16.21 42.65
N ASN A 9 -12.66 16.28 43.56
CA ASN A 9 -12.64 15.55 44.84
C ASN A 9 -13.08 14.09 44.70
N PHE A 10 -12.12 13.17 44.63
CA PHE A 10 -12.30 11.84 45.20
C PHE A 10 -11.07 11.44 46.02
N LEU A 11 -11.39 10.92 47.19
CA LEU A 11 -10.60 10.77 48.40
C LEU A 11 -10.56 9.25 48.73
N LEU A 12 -9.34 8.69 48.80
CA LEU A 12 -8.80 7.84 49.89
C LEU A 12 -9.57 6.59 50.36
N VAL A 13 -8.97 5.39 50.24
CA VAL A 13 -8.93 4.25 51.20
C VAL A 13 -7.76 3.34 50.76
N VAL A 14 -6.59 3.20 51.43
CA VAL A 14 -6.20 2.57 52.73
C VAL A 14 -6.21 1.02 52.74
N ILE A 15 -4.99 0.47 52.60
CA ILE A 15 -4.31 -0.64 53.32
C ILE A 15 -5.00 -2.01 53.46
N PHE A 16 -4.30 -3.07 53.00
CA PHE A 16 -4.18 -4.34 53.74
C PHE A 16 -2.76 -4.90 53.66
N LEU A 17 -2.08 -4.89 54.82
CA LEU A 17 -0.84 -5.62 55.13
C LEU A 17 -1.22 -6.97 55.76
N VAL A 18 -0.79 -8.08 55.17
CA VAL A 18 -0.65 -9.42 55.78
C VAL A 18 0.40 -10.15 54.92
N GLY A 19 1.43 -10.83 55.40
CA GLY A 19 1.89 -11.16 56.74
C GLY A 19 3.28 -11.82 56.62
N CYS A 20 4.04 -11.79 57.71
CA CYS A 20 5.33 -12.43 57.85
C CYS A 20 5.26 -13.95 57.68
N GLN A 21 6.21 -14.52 56.96
CA GLN A 21 6.82 -15.78 57.38
C GLN A 21 8.24 -15.88 56.81
N ALA A 22 9.21 -15.84 57.72
CA ALA A 22 10.60 -16.20 57.45
C ALA A 22 10.76 -17.68 57.79
N GLU A 23 11.26 -18.47 56.84
CA GLU A 23 11.87 -19.76 57.13
C GLU A 23 13.03 -20.01 56.16
N SER A 24 14.14 -20.46 56.74
CA SER A 24 15.50 -20.50 56.22
C SER A 24 15.79 -21.72 55.35
N THR A 25 16.63 -21.58 54.31
CA THR A 25 17.89 -22.33 54.12
C THR A 25 18.68 -21.86 52.88
N PRO A 26 20.02 -22.04 52.84
CA PRO A 26 20.93 -21.43 51.87
C PRO A 26 21.21 -22.33 50.66
N GLU A 27 21.99 -21.79 49.72
CA GLU A 27 22.56 -22.41 48.50
C GLU A 27 21.67 -22.36 47.26
N THR A 28 21.93 -21.39 46.39
CA THR A 28 22.69 -21.61 45.14
C THR A 28 22.76 -20.28 44.40
N GLU A 29 23.98 -19.75 44.23
CA GLU A 29 24.28 -18.71 43.25
C GLU A 29 23.96 -19.28 41.86
N GLN A 30 22.86 -18.83 41.27
CA GLN A 30 22.72 -18.75 39.83
C GLN A 30 22.33 -17.32 39.51
N GLU A 31 23.36 -16.52 39.21
CA GLU A 31 23.24 -15.34 38.37
C GLU A 31 22.53 -15.77 37.08
N LEU A 32 21.22 -15.58 37.02
CA LEU A 32 20.57 -15.34 35.75
C LEU A 32 20.83 -13.86 35.45
N GLU A 33 21.94 -13.60 34.75
CA GLU A 33 22.06 -12.42 33.91
C GLU A 33 20.81 -12.42 33.02
N GLN A 34 19.80 -11.67 33.44
CA GLN A 34 18.80 -11.14 32.51
C GLN A 34 19.58 -10.20 31.61
N ASP A 35 20.11 -10.78 30.53
CA ASP A 35 20.42 -10.05 29.33
C ASP A 35 19.16 -9.28 28.98
N ASN A 36 19.17 -8.00 29.37
CA ASN A 36 18.28 -7.01 28.81
C ASN A 36 18.68 -6.93 27.34
N ILE A 37 18.15 -7.85 26.54
CA ILE A 37 17.96 -7.63 25.12
C ILE A 37 16.91 -6.51 25.07
N LYS A 38 17.39 -5.27 25.24
CA LYS A 38 16.84 -4.15 24.51
C LYS A 38 16.94 -4.58 23.05
N VAL A 39 15.84 -5.12 22.53
CA VAL A 39 15.59 -5.06 21.10
C VAL A 39 15.48 -3.56 20.84
N GLU A 40 16.60 -2.97 20.47
CA GLU A 40 16.61 -1.69 19.81
C GLU A 40 15.75 -1.89 18.56
N GLN A 41 14.52 -1.38 18.62
CA GLN A 41 13.73 -1.03 17.43
C GLN A 41 14.51 0.07 16.69
N GLU A 42 15.58 -0.31 16.01
CA GLU A 42 16.18 0.49 14.96
C GLU A 42 15.28 0.39 13.72
N SER A 43 14.29 1.28 13.71
CA SER A 43 13.58 1.89 12.57
C SER A 43 13.12 1.02 11.39
N ASP A 44 11.81 0.73 11.40
CA ASP A 44 10.98 0.20 10.30
C ASP A 44 11.04 1.00 8.98
N VAL A 45 11.45 2.27 9.02
CA VAL A 45 11.57 3.13 7.81
C VAL A 45 12.52 2.54 6.75
N ASP A 46 13.53 1.77 7.17
CA ASP A 46 14.44 1.07 6.25
C ASP A 46 13.76 -0.12 5.55
N THR A 47 12.78 -0.76 6.20
CA THR A 47 12.02 -1.90 5.66
C THR A 47 11.15 -1.47 4.48
N PHE A 48 10.38 -0.38 4.64
CA PHE A 48 9.52 0.13 3.56
C PHE A 48 10.32 0.58 2.33
N ALA A 49 11.37 1.38 2.53
CA ALA A 49 12.22 1.85 1.45
C ALA A 49 12.86 0.68 0.68
N ARG A 50 13.38 -0.31 1.42
CA ARG A 50 13.93 -1.54 0.83
C ARG A 50 12.89 -2.31 0.03
N LEU A 51 11.65 -2.45 0.51
CA LEU A 51 10.61 -3.20 -0.20
C LEU A 51 10.15 -2.48 -1.48
N ILE A 52 10.06 -1.15 -1.47
CA ILE A 52 9.85 -0.36 -2.69
C ILE A 52 10.98 -0.62 -3.71
N ASP A 53 12.23 -0.63 -3.27
CA ASP A 53 13.38 -0.86 -4.15
C ASP A 53 13.47 -2.31 -4.64
N THR A 54 13.14 -3.29 -3.79
CA THR A 54 13.14 -4.72 -4.11
C THR A 54 12.04 -5.07 -5.11
N TYR A 55 10.79 -4.68 -4.82
CA TYR A 55 9.64 -5.07 -5.62
C TYR A 55 9.35 -4.12 -6.79
N GLN A 56 9.94 -2.93 -6.79
CA GLN A 56 9.80 -1.93 -7.87
C GLN A 56 8.34 -1.68 -8.29
N PRO A 57 7.43 -1.33 -7.36
CA PRO A 57 6.00 -1.19 -7.65
C PRO A 57 5.68 -0.03 -8.60
N PHE A 58 6.67 0.82 -8.91
CA PHE A 58 6.57 1.95 -9.83
C PHE A 58 7.18 1.66 -11.20
N THR A 59 7.17 0.40 -11.61
CA THR A 59 7.53 -0.03 -12.96
C THR A 59 6.28 -0.03 -13.81
N ASP A 60 6.34 0.59 -14.99
CA ASP A 60 5.21 0.62 -15.93
C ASP A 60 4.71 -0.79 -16.24
N TYR A 61 3.40 -0.94 -16.33
CA TYR A 61 2.78 -2.22 -16.63
C TYR A 61 1.55 -2.07 -17.54
N ASP A 62 1.26 -3.16 -18.26
CA ASP A 62 -0.01 -3.37 -18.96
C ASP A 62 -0.43 -4.83 -18.73
N MET A 63 -1.46 -5.01 -17.92
CA MET A 63 -2.02 -6.31 -17.54
C MET A 63 -3.31 -6.55 -18.30
N TYR A 64 -3.44 -7.72 -18.89
CA TYR A 64 -4.60 -8.08 -19.70
C TYR A 64 -5.02 -9.54 -19.50
N HIS A 65 -6.33 -9.78 -19.52
CA HIS A 65 -6.92 -11.12 -19.63
C HIS A 65 -7.58 -11.30 -21.01
N ASP A 66 -7.15 -12.32 -21.75
CA ASP A 66 -7.73 -12.66 -23.05
C ASP A 66 -9.19 -13.12 -22.92
N GLY A 67 -10.10 -12.47 -23.64
CA GLY A 67 -11.51 -12.85 -23.71
C GLY A 67 -12.45 -12.23 -22.67
N THR A 68 -11.98 -11.70 -21.54
CA THR A 68 -12.84 -11.00 -20.56
C THR A 68 -12.80 -9.49 -20.69
N GLY A 69 -11.71 -8.94 -21.24
CA GLY A 69 -11.47 -7.50 -21.30
C GLY A 69 -11.10 -6.88 -19.95
N LEU A 70 -10.94 -7.70 -18.91
CA LEU A 70 -10.35 -7.28 -17.63
C LEU A 70 -8.86 -7.04 -17.81
N GLY A 71 -8.35 -6.08 -17.05
CA GLY A 71 -6.98 -5.63 -17.14
C GLY A 71 -6.81 -4.24 -16.57
N GLU A 72 -5.57 -3.88 -16.30
CA GLU A 72 -5.18 -2.53 -15.93
C GLU A 72 -3.76 -2.27 -16.46
N GLY A 73 -3.54 -1.08 -17.00
CA GLY A 73 -2.20 -0.59 -17.29
C GLY A 73 -1.93 0.72 -16.57
N MET A 74 -0.66 0.96 -16.24
CA MET A 74 -0.21 2.19 -15.60
C MET A 74 1.21 2.55 -16.08
N ASN A 75 1.37 3.81 -16.48
CA ASN A 75 2.61 4.45 -16.90
C ASN A 75 2.94 5.58 -15.92
N PHE A 76 4.09 5.50 -15.25
CA PHE A 76 4.49 6.42 -14.21
C PHE A 76 5.23 7.63 -14.80
N LEU A 77 4.53 8.76 -14.90
CA LEU A 77 4.99 9.94 -15.64
C LEU A 77 5.95 10.83 -14.83
N ALA A 78 5.68 10.99 -13.53
CA ALA A 78 6.44 11.86 -12.64
C ALA A 78 6.41 11.33 -11.20
N LYS A 79 7.53 11.47 -10.49
CA LYS A 79 7.69 11.00 -9.12
C LYS A 79 8.51 11.98 -8.30
N THR A 80 8.07 12.20 -7.07
CA THR A 80 8.85 12.79 -5.97
C THR A 80 9.01 11.74 -4.86
N ASP A 81 9.61 12.12 -3.73
CA ASP A 81 9.73 11.23 -2.57
C ASP A 81 8.37 10.91 -1.91
N GLN A 82 7.32 11.70 -2.19
CA GLN A 82 6.04 11.63 -1.48
C GLN A 82 4.83 11.37 -2.37
N ILE A 83 4.92 11.74 -3.65
CA ILE A 83 3.79 11.68 -4.57
C ILE A 83 4.23 11.31 -5.98
N ILE A 84 3.33 10.65 -6.71
CA ILE A 84 3.54 10.16 -8.06
C ILE A 84 2.34 10.55 -8.93
N LEU A 85 2.59 10.96 -10.16
CA LEU A 85 1.60 11.07 -11.22
C LEU A 85 1.75 9.88 -12.16
N ALA A 86 0.65 9.19 -12.43
CA ALA A 86 0.59 8.12 -13.41
C ALA A 86 -0.58 8.30 -14.35
N GLU A 87 -0.39 7.88 -15.60
CA GLU A 87 -1.46 7.64 -16.57
C GLU A 87 -1.78 6.15 -16.56
N GLY A 88 -3.03 5.77 -16.79
CA GLY A 88 -3.36 4.36 -16.94
C GLY A 88 -4.71 4.13 -17.58
N HIS A 89 -5.11 2.86 -17.61
CA HIS A 89 -6.40 2.44 -18.14
C HIS A 89 -6.97 1.25 -17.37
N GLN A 90 -8.30 1.14 -17.34
CA GLN A 90 -9.01 -0.07 -16.91
C GLN A 90 -9.62 -0.78 -18.12
N GLY A 91 -9.31 -2.07 -18.26
CA GLY A 91 -9.62 -2.84 -19.47
C GLY A 91 -9.10 -2.14 -20.72
N GLN A 92 -9.84 -2.22 -21.83
CA GLN A 92 -9.48 -1.53 -23.08
C GLN A 92 -10.19 -0.16 -23.27
N ALA A 93 -10.93 0.33 -22.28
CA ALA A 93 -12.00 1.30 -22.56
C ALA A 93 -11.98 2.58 -21.73
N LEU A 94 -11.27 2.63 -20.60
CA LEU A 94 -11.34 3.78 -19.70
C LEU A 94 -9.95 4.23 -19.29
N ALA A 95 -9.49 5.35 -19.85
CA ALA A 95 -8.25 5.98 -19.43
C ALA A 95 -8.43 6.79 -18.12
N PHE A 96 -7.35 6.96 -17.38
CA PHE A 96 -7.32 7.78 -16.18
C PHE A 96 -5.94 8.41 -15.96
N TYR A 97 -5.91 9.49 -15.19
CA TYR A 97 -4.72 9.91 -14.46
C TYR A 97 -4.92 9.65 -12.97
N ARG A 98 -3.89 9.14 -12.30
CA ARG A 98 -3.88 8.90 -10.85
C ARG A 98 -2.76 9.67 -10.18
N ILE A 99 -3.06 10.20 -9.00
CA ILE A 99 -2.06 10.69 -8.06
C ILE A 99 -1.94 9.67 -6.93
N LEU A 100 -0.73 9.13 -6.76
CA LEU A 100 -0.41 8.22 -5.68
C LEU A 100 0.38 8.97 -4.60
N LYS A 101 0.07 8.69 -3.34
CA LYS A 101 0.79 9.18 -2.17
C LYS A 101 1.60 8.04 -1.56
N ILE A 102 2.89 8.27 -1.38
CA ILE A 102 3.79 7.41 -0.62
C ILE A 102 3.71 7.85 0.84
N ASP A 103 3.25 6.95 1.71
CA ASP A 103 3.13 7.19 3.14
C ASP A 103 4.11 6.30 3.90
N SER A 104 5.28 6.83 4.20
CA SER A 104 6.33 6.08 4.89
C SER A 104 5.99 5.77 6.35
N GLU A 105 5.06 6.50 6.98
CA GLU A 105 4.62 6.19 8.34
C GLU A 105 3.64 5.01 8.34
N ALA A 106 2.78 4.93 7.32
CA ALA A 106 1.86 3.81 7.12
C ALA A 106 2.47 2.64 6.33
N GLU A 107 3.72 2.77 5.88
CA GLU A 107 4.43 1.79 5.02
C GLU A 107 3.64 1.37 3.78
N ALA A 108 2.94 2.32 3.17
CA ALA A 108 1.99 2.05 2.10
C ALA A 108 1.95 3.14 1.04
N VAL A 109 1.44 2.78 -0.12
CA VAL A 109 1.18 3.67 -1.25
C VAL A 109 -0.32 3.64 -1.53
N PHE A 110 -0.93 4.83 -1.57
CA PHE A 110 -2.36 4.99 -1.80
C PHE A 110 -2.63 5.81 -3.05
N ILE A 111 -3.60 5.39 -3.86
CA ILE A 111 -4.21 6.24 -4.87
C ILE A 111 -5.13 7.22 -4.13
N THR A 112 -4.81 8.51 -4.23
CA THR A 112 -5.54 9.60 -3.57
C THR A 112 -6.44 10.34 -4.56
N HIS A 113 -6.03 10.39 -5.83
CA HIS A 113 -6.81 11.02 -6.89
C HIS A 113 -6.93 10.08 -8.07
N GLU A 114 -8.11 10.04 -8.67
CA GLU A 114 -8.35 9.45 -9.98
C GLU A 114 -9.17 10.43 -10.82
N PHE A 115 -8.61 10.82 -11.95
CA PHE A 115 -9.25 11.68 -12.94
C PHE A 115 -9.55 10.81 -14.16
N GLN A 116 -10.81 10.44 -14.32
CA GLN A 116 -11.23 9.52 -15.39
C GLN A 116 -11.48 10.25 -16.71
N GLU A 117 -11.28 9.54 -17.81
CA GLU A 117 -11.62 9.99 -19.16
C GLU A 117 -13.05 10.54 -19.22
N GLY A 118 -13.21 11.65 -19.95
CA GLY A 118 -14.49 12.36 -20.07
C GLY A 118 -14.78 13.36 -18.94
N THR A 119 -13.85 13.56 -18.01
CA THR A 119 -13.90 14.67 -17.03
C THR A 119 -13.10 15.87 -17.50
N VAL A 120 -13.51 17.09 -17.10
CA VAL A 120 -12.78 18.33 -17.42
C VAL A 120 -11.34 18.30 -16.90
N THR A 121 -11.14 17.73 -15.71
CA THR A 121 -9.81 17.62 -15.09
C THR A 121 -8.91 16.67 -15.87
N PHE A 122 -9.42 15.50 -16.29
CA PHE A 122 -8.69 14.58 -17.16
C PHE A 122 -8.25 15.26 -18.46
N ASP A 123 -9.18 15.93 -19.15
CA ASP A 123 -8.88 16.63 -20.41
C ASP A 123 -7.83 17.73 -20.22
N SER A 124 -7.85 18.42 -19.07
CA SER A 124 -6.88 19.47 -18.74
C SER A 124 -5.47 18.90 -18.49
N ILE A 125 -5.38 17.79 -17.76
CA ILE A 125 -4.11 17.07 -17.54
C ILE A 125 -3.57 16.55 -18.86
N ARG A 126 -4.41 15.89 -19.66
CA ARG A 126 -4.06 15.35 -20.98
C ARG A 126 -3.54 16.44 -21.90
N LEU A 127 -4.27 17.56 -22.02
CA LEU A 127 -3.85 18.71 -22.82
C LEU A 127 -2.48 19.24 -22.37
N ALA A 128 -2.29 19.40 -21.06
CA ALA A 128 -1.03 19.89 -20.50
C ALA A 128 0.15 18.98 -20.87
N ILE A 129 0.01 17.66 -20.73
CA ILE A 129 1.09 16.70 -20.95
C ILE A 129 1.31 16.43 -22.44
N GLU A 130 0.26 16.10 -23.19
CA GLU A 130 0.39 15.59 -24.56
C GLU A 130 0.46 16.68 -25.62
N GLU A 131 -0.31 17.76 -25.47
CA GLU A 131 -0.47 18.78 -26.51
C GLU A 131 0.39 20.02 -26.24
N GLU A 132 0.51 20.42 -24.97
CA GLU A 132 1.35 21.54 -24.53
C GLU A 132 2.77 21.12 -24.17
N ASP A 133 3.07 19.81 -24.12
CA ASP A 133 4.39 19.24 -23.77
C ASP A 133 4.91 19.79 -22.43
N ARG A 134 4.01 20.00 -21.46
CA ARG A 134 4.37 20.46 -20.11
C ARG A 134 5.04 19.32 -19.35
N ASP A 135 6.06 19.68 -18.56
CA ASP A 135 6.72 18.76 -17.64
C ASP A 135 5.68 18.12 -16.67
N PRO A 136 5.55 16.78 -16.66
CA PRO A 136 4.61 16.08 -15.76
C PRO A 136 4.82 16.39 -14.27
N LEU A 137 6.02 16.80 -13.84
CA LEU A 137 6.25 17.26 -12.47
C LEU A 137 5.47 18.54 -12.15
N LEU A 138 5.37 19.48 -13.08
CA LEU A 138 4.59 20.71 -12.88
C LEU A 138 3.09 20.42 -12.84
N VAL A 139 2.64 19.42 -13.60
CA VAL A 139 1.25 18.96 -13.59
C VAL A 139 0.93 18.27 -12.26
N LEU A 140 1.82 17.41 -11.77
CA LEU A 140 1.71 16.80 -10.44
C LEU A 140 1.64 17.86 -9.33
N GLU A 141 2.50 18.88 -9.40
CA GLU A 141 2.50 19.99 -8.44
C GLU A 141 1.18 20.76 -8.40
N GLU A 142 0.51 20.92 -9.54
CA GLU A 142 -0.77 21.62 -9.67
C GLU A 142 -1.91 20.79 -9.08
N TYR A 143 -2.03 19.52 -9.48
CA TYR A 143 -3.20 18.70 -9.16
C TYR A 143 -3.12 17.96 -7.83
N GLN A 144 -1.96 17.86 -7.17
CA GLN A 144 -1.84 17.22 -5.85
C GLN A 144 -2.64 17.93 -4.73
N TYR A 145 -3.03 19.19 -4.94
CA TYR A 145 -3.72 20.03 -3.95
C TYR A 145 -5.24 20.09 -4.15
N GLU A 146 -5.76 19.40 -5.17
CA GLU A 146 -7.19 19.22 -5.35
C GLU A 146 -7.80 18.41 -4.18
N GLU A 147 -9.12 18.45 -4.05
CA GLU A 147 -9.79 17.63 -3.03
C GLU A 147 -9.63 16.14 -3.37
N GLN A 148 -9.08 15.38 -2.43
CA GLN A 148 -8.93 13.93 -2.53
C GLN A 148 -10.28 13.29 -2.88
N ASN A 149 -10.31 12.52 -3.96
CA ASN A 149 -11.53 11.91 -4.48
C ASN A 149 -11.50 10.37 -4.48
N LYS A 150 -10.38 9.77 -4.03
CA LYS A 150 -10.19 8.33 -3.93
C LYS A 150 -9.32 8.02 -2.71
N GLU A 151 -9.52 6.84 -2.13
CA GLU A 151 -8.65 6.29 -1.09
C GLU A 151 -8.56 4.79 -1.33
N GLN A 152 -7.56 4.37 -2.09
CA GLN A 152 -7.37 2.97 -2.46
C GLN A 152 -5.91 2.57 -2.24
N LEU A 153 -5.68 1.46 -1.55
CA LEU A 153 -4.35 0.88 -1.43
C LEU A 153 -3.85 0.47 -2.82
N PHE A 154 -2.57 0.74 -3.10
CA PHE A 154 -1.87 0.29 -4.31
C PHE A 154 -0.75 -0.70 -3.96
N PHE A 155 0.04 -0.36 -2.94
CA PHE A 155 1.15 -1.20 -2.48
C PHE A 155 1.29 -1.06 -0.97
N SER A 156 1.59 -2.15 -0.28
CA SER A 156 1.88 -2.16 1.16
C SER A 156 3.12 -3.01 1.39
N ALA A 157 3.96 -2.56 2.32
CA ALA A 157 5.13 -3.30 2.77
C ALA A 157 4.91 -4.03 4.11
N THR A 158 3.66 -4.17 4.53
CA THR A 158 3.30 -4.97 5.71
C THR A 158 3.81 -6.41 5.55
N GLU A 159 4.25 -7.03 6.65
CA GLU A 159 4.82 -8.39 6.74
C GLU A 159 3.87 -9.50 6.24
N GLU A 160 3.58 -9.52 4.94
CA GLU A 160 2.93 -10.65 4.29
C GLU A 160 3.97 -11.66 3.84
N VAL A 161 3.59 -12.93 3.92
CA VAL A 161 4.46 -14.05 3.53
C VAL A 161 4.51 -14.09 2.02
N GLU A 162 5.71 -14.01 1.44
CA GLU A 162 5.92 -14.25 0.01
C GLU A 162 5.19 -15.52 -0.42
N GLU A 163 4.39 -15.40 -1.46
CA GLU A 163 3.69 -16.50 -2.09
C GLU A 163 4.47 -16.99 -3.30
N THR A 164 4.23 -18.23 -3.73
CA THR A 164 4.75 -18.75 -4.99
C THR A 164 3.59 -19.01 -5.94
N ILE A 165 3.64 -18.37 -7.11
CA ILE A 165 2.64 -18.55 -8.16
C ILE A 165 3.27 -19.15 -9.41
N LEU A 166 2.51 -19.96 -10.14
CA LEU A 166 2.95 -20.51 -11.43
C LEU A 166 2.61 -19.52 -12.55
N MET A 167 3.63 -18.94 -13.20
CA MET A 167 3.50 -18.03 -14.34
C MET A 167 4.27 -18.56 -15.55
N SER A 168 3.61 -18.71 -16.70
CA SER A 168 4.25 -19.22 -17.92
C SER A 168 5.03 -20.54 -17.75
N GLY A 169 4.63 -21.38 -16.79
CA GLY A 169 5.29 -22.65 -16.47
C GLY A 169 6.48 -22.56 -15.51
N GLU A 170 6.77 -21.38 -14.96
CA GLU A 170 7.80 -21.14 -13.96
C GLU A 170 7.18 -20.74 -12.61
N ASP A 171 7.74 -21.26 -11.52
CA ASP A 171 7.39 -20.84 -10.16
C ASP A 171 8.05 -19.49 -9.87
N VAL A 172 7.23 -18.49 -9.55
CA VAL A 172 7.67 -17.11 -9.29
C VAL A 172 7.27 -16.72 -7.86
N ALA A 173 8.24 -16.24 -7.08
CA ALA A 173 7.99 -15.64 -5.78
C ALA A 173 7.35 -14.25 -5.96
N VAL A 174 6.29 -13.99 -5.22
CA VAL A 174 5.50 -12.77 -5.30
C VAL A 174 5.06 -12.27 -3.93
N LEU A 175 4.96 -10.95 -3.80
CA LEU A 175 4.32 -10.26 -2.70
C LEU A 175 2.88 -9.94 -3.11
N PRO A 176 1.87 -10.55 -2.48
CA PRO A 176 0.47 -10.18 -2.68
C PRO A 176 0.14 -8.86 -1.99
N VAL A 177 -0.69 -8.04 -2.62
CA VAL A 177 -1.32 -6.86 -2.03
C VAL A 177 -2.82 -6.97 -2.24
N TYR A 178 -3.55 -7.17 -1.15
CA TYR A 178 -4.99 -7.35 -1.13
C TYR A 178 -5.72 -6.01 -1.11
N VAL A 179 -6.51 -5.74 -2.14
CA VAL A 179 -7.32 -4.52 -2.28
C VAL A 179 -8.76 -4.94 -2.55
N ASP A 180 -9.56 -4.98 -1.48
CA ASP A 180 -10.93 -5.49 -1.49
C ASP A 180 -11.02 -6.89 -2.15
N GLU A 181 -11.68 -7.00 -3.29
CA GLU A 181 -11.91 -8.22 -4.05
C GLU A 181 -10.91 -8.40 -5.21
N THR A 182 -9.73 -7.77 -5.11
CA THR A 182 -8.64 -7.87 -6.10
C THR A 182 -7.31 -8.08 -5.39
N VAL A 183 -6.45 -8.94 -5.96
CA VAL A 183 -5.09 -9.17 -5.45
C VAL A 183 -4.08 -8.75 -6.51
N TYR A 184 -3.16 -7.88 -6.13
CA TYR A 184 -2.06 -7.42 -6.96
C TYR A 184 -0.79 -8.17 -6.56
N TYR A 185 -0.19 -8.92 -7.48
CA TYR A 185 1.03 -9.68 -7.20
C TYR A 185 2.24 -8.95 -7.75
N PHE A 186 3.14 -8.55 -6.85
CA PHE A 186 4.42 -7.91 -7.19
C PHE A 186 5.55 -8.92 -7.13
N SER A 187 6.50 -8.85 -8.07
CA SER A 187 7.68 -9.72 -8.08
C SER A 187 8.96 -8.89 -8.02
N GLU A 188 9.97 -9.42 -7.33
CA GLU A 188 11.25 -8.74 -7.15
C GLU A 188 11.87 -8.31 -8.50
N GLY A 189 12.27 -7.04 -8.58
CA GLY A 189 12.89 -6.45 -9.76
C GLY A 189 12.01 -6.37 -11.00
N LYS A 190 10.70 -6.63 -10.89
CA LYS A 190 9.76 -6.61 -12.02
C LYS A 190 8.55 -5.70 -11.81
N GLY A 191 8.21 -5.33 -10.58
CA GLY A 191 6.96 -4.63 -10.31
C GLY A 191 5.77 -5.58 -10.28
N LEU A 192 4.61 -5.07 -10.68
CA LEU A 192 3.38 -5.86 -10.79
C LEU A 192 3.54 -6.91 -11.89
N VAL A 193 3.14 -8.16 -11.63
CA VAL A 193 3.23 -9.26 -12.60
C VAL A 193 1.90 -9.95 -12.88
N ARG A 194 0.92 -9.84 -11.96
CA ARG A 194 -0.41 -10.43 -12.12
C ARG A 194 -1.45 -9.65 -11.30
N ILE A 195 -2.68 -9.60 -11.80
CA ILE A 195 -3.87 -9.16 -11.08
C ILE A 195 -4.87 -10.31 -11.02
N LEU A 196 -5.33 -10.67 -9.82
CA LEU A 196 -6.40 -11.64 -9.62
C LEU A 196 -7.68 -10.90 -9.23
N TYR A 197 -8.72 -11.07 -10.05
CA TYR A 197 -10.06 -10.56 -9.80
C TYR A 197 -10.94 -11.66 -9.21
N GLN A 198 -11.38 -11.46 -7.97
CA GLN A 198 -12.10 -12.47 -7.17
C GLN A 198 -13.47 -11.97 -6.68
N SER A 199 -13.98 -10.88 -7.27
CA SER A 199 -15.30 -10.33 -6.90
C SER A 199 -16.44 -11.29 -7.24
N GLU A 200 -17.51 -11.24 -6.44
CA GLU A 200 -18.74 -12.00 -6.74
C GLU A 200 -19.26 -11.66 -8.14
N SER A 201 -19.18 -10.39 -8.54
CA SER A 201 -19.59 -9.96 -9.88
C SER A 201 -18.74 -10.57 -10.99
N VAL A 202 -17.42 -10.70 -10.83
CA VAL A 202 -16.55 -11.36 -11.81
C VAL A 202 -16.89 -12.84 -11.91
N ILE A 203 -17.09 -13.52 -10.77
CA ILE A 203 -17.47 -14.93 -10.73
C ILE A 203 -18.85 -15.14 -11.36
N ASP A 204 -19.81 -14.26 -11.10
CA ASP A 204 -21.15 -14.32 -11.70
C ASP A 204 -21.11 -14.14 -13.23
N LEU A 205 -20.22 -13.28 -13.73
CA LEU A 205 -20.09 -13.02 -15.16
C LEU A 205 -19.33 -14.11 -15.91
N PHE A 206 -18.25 -14.65 -15.33
CA PHE A 206 -17.30 -15.53 -16.03
C PHE A 206 -17.30 -16.97 -15.51
N GLY A 207 -17.96 -17.24 -14.38
CA GLY A 207 -18.09 -18.56 -13.75
C GLY A 207 -16.95 -18.91 -12.79
N GLU A 208 -15.87 -18.12 -12.76
CA GLU A 208 -14.68 -18.32 -11.93
C GLU A 208 -13.90 -17.00 -11.78
N GLU A 209 -12.93 -16.99 -10.86
CA GLU A 209 -11.96 -15.90 -10.70
C GLU A 209 -11.18 -15.68 -12.01
N GLN A 210 -10.80 -14.44 -12.29
CA GLN A 210 -10.11 -14.08 -13.54
C GLN A 210 -8.72 -13.53 -13.23
N MET A 211 -7.74 -13.86 -14.07
CA MET A 211 -6.35 -13.41 -13.91
C MET A 211 -5.87 -12.60 -15.11
N ALA A 212 -5.47 -11.35 -14.90
CA ALA A 212 -4.75 -10.57 -15.89
C ALA A 212 -3.25 -10.67 -15.66
N GLU A 213 -2.48 -10.88 -16.72
CA GLU A 213 -1.02 -10.97 -16.70
C GLU A 213 -0.42 -10.01 -17.73
N ALA A 214 0.91 -9.83 -17.67
CA ALA A 214 1.61 -8.91 -18.56
C ALA A 214 1.27 -9.19 -20.03
N ASN A 215 0.84 -8.15 -20.74
CA ASN A 215 0.44 -8.24 -22.13
C ASN A 215 1.61 -8.75 -23.00
N PRO A 216 1.52 -9.96 -23.60
CA PRO A 216 2.61 -10.54 -24.37
C PRO A 216 2.80 -9.90 -25.76
N HIS A 217 1.95 -8.92 -26.11
CA HIS A 217 1.92 -8.27 -27.42
C HIS A 217 2.51 -6.86 -27.45
N LEU A 218 3.11 -6.42 -26.34
CA LEU A 218 3.92 -5.20 -26.25
C LEU A 218 5.42 -5.50 -26.37
#